data_AF-A0A370X9M0-F1
#
_entry.id   AF-A0A370X9M0-F1
#
_cell.length_a   1.000
_cell.length_b   1.000
_cell.length_c   1.000
_cell.angle_alpha   90.00
_cell.angle_beta   90.00
_cell.angle_gamma   90.00
#
_symmetry.space_group_name_H-M   'P 1'
#
loop_
_entity.id
_entity.type
_entity.pdbx_description
1 polymer ?
#
loop_
_entity_poly.entity_id
_entity_poly.type
_entity_poly.pdbx_seq_one_letter_code
_entity_poly.pdbx_strand_id
1 'polypeptide(L)'
;MLVDTGGGGSGGMYWIGKFTAQRLHLKSIACTADGRHPPVVRLPDYQVGLGLPPPGEAPCGAALLVFPQPADSNYDGQLSAGYLTGRTWTFDYPKRRLTFESDVWKPDAVAQRTPLGFPRDADGTQAS
;
A
#
# COMPACT_ATOMS: atom_id res chain seq x y z
N MET A 1 -8.91 0.69 7.73
CA MET A 1 -8.02 0.51 6.56
C MET A 1 -7.99 -0.96 6.21
N LEU A 2 -8.18 -1.28 4.92
CA LEU A 2 -8.12 -2.64 4.39
C LEU A 2 -6.71 -2.91 3.85
N VAL A 3 -6.24 -4.15 3.95
CA VAL A 3 -5.00 -4.58 3.28
C VAL A 3 -5.37 -5.69 2.32
N ASP A 4 -5.02 -5.50 1.06
CA ASP A 4 -5.36 -6.41 -0.04
C ASP A 4 -4.09 -6.72 -0.82
N THR A 5 -3.65 -7.98 -0.71
CA THR A 5 -2.44 -8.49 -1.35
C THR A 5 -2.65 -8.91 -2.80
N GLY A 6 -3.88 -8.90 -3.32
CA GLY A 6 -4.22 -9.28 -4.70
C GLY A 6 -4.75 -8.12 -5.57
N GLY A 7 -5.28 -7.06 -4.95
CA GLY A 7 -5.89 -5.92 -5.64
C GLY A 7 -4.91 -4.82 -6.09
N GLY A 8 -5.38 -4.01 -7.04
CA GLY A 8 -4.62 -2.94 -7.67
C GLY A 8 -4.28 -1.75 -6.76
N GLY A 9 -3.15 -1.12 -7.05
CA GLY A 9 -2.71 0.18 -6.55
C GLY A 9 -1.94 0.85 -7.66
N SER A 10 -2.44 1.96 -8.19
CA SER A 10 -1.78 2.62 -9.31
C SER A 10 -0.44 3.20 -8.83
N GLY A 11 0.64 2.75 -9.46
CA GLY A 11 1.98 3.33 -9.28
C GLY A 11 2.52 3.27 -7.84
N GLY A 12 2.27 2.19 -7.10
CA GLY A 12 2.88 1.99 -5.77
C GLY A 12 2.26 2.81 -4.62
N MET A 13 1.19 3.56 -4.89
CA MET A 13 0.49 4.34 -3.88
C MET A 13 -0.56 3.50 -3.15
N TYR A 14 -0.80 3.81 -1.88
CA TYR A 14 -2.05 3.41 -1.23
C TYR A 14 -3.13 4.45 -1.53
N TRP A 15 -4.38 4.03 -1.45
CA TRP A 15 -5.50 4.90 -1.76
C TRP A 15 -6.40 5.13 -0.55
N ILE A 16 -7.02 6.30 -0.53
CA ILE A 16 -7.92 6.76 0.53
C ILE A 16 -9.29 7.12 -0.07
N GLY A 17 -10.35 6.89 0.68
CA GLY A 17 -11.70 7.31 0.29
C GLY A 17 -11.82 8.83 0.17
N LYS A 18 -12.59 9.29 -0.82
CA LYS A 18 -12.90 10.73 -0.97
C LYS A 18 -13.47 11.34 0.31
N PHE A 19 -14.42 10.66 0.98
CA PHE A 19 -15.01 11.14 2.23
C PHE A 19 -14.00 11.20 3.38
N THR A 20 -13.11 10.21 3.46
CA THR A 20 -12.03 10.21 4.46
C THR A 20 -11.04 11.35 4.19
N ALA A 21 -10.63 11.56 2.94
CA ALA A 21 -9.77 12.68 2.58
C ALA A 21 -10.39 14.04 2.97
N GLN A 22 -11.70 14.20 2.77
CA GLN A 22 -12.45 15.38 3.21
C GLN A 22 -12.51 15.51 4.73
N ARG A 23 -12.87 14.43 5.45
CA ARG A 23 -12.97 14.37 6.91
C ARG A 23 -11.64 14.69 7.61
N LEU A 24 -10.52 14.28 7.00
CA LEU A 24 -9.18 14.54 7.49
C LEU A 24 -8.58 15.86 6.95
N HIS A 25 -9.34 16.62 6.16
CA HIS A 25 -8.91 17.88 5.56
C HIS A 25 -7.58 17.76 4.77
N LEU A 26 -7.40 16.64 4.06
CA LEU A 26 -6.18 16.41 3.28
C LEU A 26 -6.09 17.37 2.09
N LYS A 27 -4.90 17.90 1.85
CA LYS A 27 -4.65 18.87 0.77
C LYS A 27 -4.47 18.14 -0.55
N SER A 28 -5.33 18.45 -1.53
CA SER A 28 -5.14 18.00 -2.90
C SER A 28 -3.88 18.60 -3.49
N ILE A 29 -3.18 17.82 -4.31
CA ILE A 29 -1.98 18.25 -5.03
C ILE A 29 -2.15 17.95 -6.52
N ALA A 30 -1.47 18.71 -7.37
CA ALA A 30 -1.42 18.40 -8.79
C ALA A 30 -0.47 17.23 -9.02
N CYS A 31 -0.90 16.27 -9.84
CA CYS A 31 -0.04 15.21 -10.36
C CYS A 31 -0.39 14.95 -11.83
N THR A 32 0.64 14.60 -12.61
CA THR A 32 0.49 14.05 -13.95
C THR A 32 1.23 12.72 -14.03
N ALA A 33 0.51 11.66 -14.36
CA ALA A 33 1.05 10.32 -14.53
C ALA A 33 0.46 9.72 -15.81
N ASP A 34 1.31 9.27 -16.74
CA ASP A 34 0.91 8.69 -18.03
C ASP A 34 -0.09 9.55 -18.83
N GLY A 35 0.12 10.87 -18.83
CA GLY A 35 -0.76 11.84 -19.50
C GLY A 35 -2.13 12.03 -18.83
N ARG A 36 -2.34 11.46 -17.63
CA ARG A 36 -3.56 11.61 -16.82
C ARG A 36 -3.30 12.46 -15.59
N HIS A 37 -4.38 13.01 -15.03
CA HIS A 37 -4.36 13.77 -13.78
C HIS A 37 -5.08 13.00 -12.68
N PRO A 38 -4.44 11.98 -12.08
CA PRO A 38 -5.09 11.22 -11.01
C PRO A 38 -5.39 12.15 -9.82
N PRO A 39 -6.55 12.02 -9.17
CA PRO A 39 -6.86 12.78 -7.98
C PRO A 39 -5.97 12.29 -6.84
N VAL A 40 -5.07 13.15 -6.37
CA VAL A 40 -4.14 12.82 -5.30
C VAL A 40 -4.16 13.88 -4.20
N VAL A 41 -3.84 13.44 -2.99
CA VAL A 41 -3.64 14.32 -1.82
C VAL A 41 -2.28 14.07 -1.20
N ARG A 42 -1.77 15.08 -0.49
CA ARG A 42 -0.56 14.94 0.31
C ARG A 42 -0.77 13.89 1.41
N LEU A 43 0.28 13.15 1.75
CA LEU A 43 0.30 12.33 2.96
C LEU A 43 -0.05 13.19 4.19
N PRO A 44 -0.86 12.67 5.13
CA PRO A 44 -1.06 13.35 6.39
C PRO A 44 0.23 13.34 7.22
N ASP A 45 0.40 14.36 8.05
CA ASP A 45 1.45 14.39 9.05
C ASP A 45 1.07 13.44 10.20
N TYR A 46 1.58 12.22 10.12
CA TYR A 46 1.36 11.22 11.17
C TYR A 46 2.15 11.55 12.43
N GLN A 47 1.58 11.21 13.59
CA GLN A 47 2.37 11.18 14.83
C GLN A 47 3.51 10.16 14.69
N VAL A 48 4.64 10.44 15.36
CA VAL A 48 5.81 9.56 15.37
C VAL A 48 5.39 8.15 15.79
N GLY A 49 5.70 7.16 14.96
CA GLY A 49 5.38 5.75 15.20
C GLY A 49 3.94 5.33 14.88
N LEU A 50 3.06 6.26 14.48
CA LEU A 50 1.66 5.97 14.09
C LEU A 50 1.40 6.13 12.58
N GLY A 51 2.46 6.42 11.82
CA GLY A 51 2.39 6.56 10.38
C GLY A 51 2.58 5.26 9.63
N LEU A 52 2.00 5.19 8.45
CA LEU A 52 2.46 4.26 7.44
C LEU A 52 3.80 4.75 6.87
N PRO A 53 4.70 3.84 6.49
CA PRO A 53 5.82 4.20 5.64
C PRO A 53 5.31 4.96 4.41
N PRO A 54 6.02 5.98 3.91
CA PRO A 54 5.61 6.63 2.67
C PRO A 54 5.54 5.60 1.54
N PRO A 55 4.73 5.82 0.48
CA PRO A 55 4.82 5.03 -0.75
C PRO A 55 6.27 4.94 -1.25
N GLY A 56 6.59 3.89 -2.01
CA GLY A 56 7.88 3.79 -2.70
C GLY A 56 8.01 4.84 -3.81
N GLU A 57 8.87 4.56 -4.80
CA GLU A 57 8.88 5.36 -6.02
C GLU A 57 7.52 5.27 -6.72
N ALA A 58 6.82 6.41 -6.78
CA ALA A 58 5.49 6.52 -7.34
C ALA A 58 5.44 7.73 -8.30
N PRO A 59 4.64 7.69 -9.38
CA PRO A 59 4.54 8.78 -10.35
C PRO A 59 4.16 10.14 -9.75
N CYS A 60 3.46 10.14 -8.61
CA CYS A 60 3.03 11.34 -7.89
C CYS A 60 3.86 11.63 -6.63
N GLY A 61 5.02 10.96 -6.47
CA GLY A 61 5.82 11.02 -5.25
C GLY A 61 5.08 10.45 -4.03
N ALA A 62 5.40 10.98 -2.85
CA ALA A 62 4.82 10.57 -1.57
C ALA A 62 3.40 11.15 -1.40
N ALA A 63 2.43 10.57 -2.13
CA ALA A 63 1.05 11.01 -2.22
C ALA A 63 0.06 9.85 -2.06
N LEU A 64 -1.19 10.19 -1.76
CA LEU A 64 -2.31 9.25 -1.71
C LEU A 64 -3.17 9.39 -2.93
N LEU A 65 -3.53 8.27 -3.54
CA LEU A 65 -4.58 8.25 -4.55
C LEU A 65 -5.94 8.41 -3.86
N VAL A 66 -6.77 9.33 -4.34
CA VAL A 66 -8.14 9.47 -3.85
C VAL A 66 -9.06 8.61 -4.70
N PHE A 67 -9.71 7.63 -4.09
CA PHE A 67 -10.65 6.76 -4.78
C PHE A 67 -12.09 7.17 -4.45
N PRO A 68 -12.99 7.22 -5.45
CA PRO A 68 -14.42 7.39 -5.18
C PRO A 68 -14.93 6.14 -4.46
N GLN A 69 -15.37 6.32 -3.21
CA GLN A 69 -16.02 5.27 -2.42
C GLN A 69 -17.45 5.69 -2.08
N PRO A 70 -18.37 4.72 -1.90
CA PRO A 70 -19.66 4.96 -1.28
C PRO A 70 -19.52 5.60 0.10
N ALA A 71 -20.46 6.48 0.46
CA ALA A 71 -20.44 7.18 1.74
C ALA A 71 -20.64 6.24 2.95
N ASP A 72 -21.25 5.08 2.73
CA ASP A 72 -21.50 4.01 3.69
C ASP A 72 -20.37 2.98 3.74
N SER A 73 -19.23 3.23 3.07
CA SER A 73 -18.05 2.38 3.17
C SER A 73 -17.56 2.30 4.62
N ASN A 74 -17.32 1.08 5.11
CA ASN A 74 -16.85 0.82 6.47
C ASN A 74 -15.31 0.88 6.61
N TYR A 75 -14.60 1.37 5.60
CA TYR A 75 -13.15 1.50 5.63
C TYR A 75 -12.66 2.78 4.97
N ASP A 76 -11.63 3.37 5.56
CA ASP A 76 -11.07 4.66 5.14
C ASP A 76 -10.24 4.64 3.86
N GLY A 77 -9.82 3.46 3.42
CA GLY A 77 -8.86 3.28 2.33
C GLY A 77 -8.19 1.91 2.40
N GLN A 78 -7.30 1.65 1.43
CA GLN A 78 -6.70 0.34 1.22
C GLN A 78 -5.20 0.43 0.90
N LEU A 79 -4.44 -0.49 1.51
CA LEU A 79 -3.09 -0.85 1.10
C LEU A 79 -3.19 -2.00 0.10
N SER A 80 -2.77 -1.74 -1.14
CA SER A 80 -2.85 -2.69 -2.26
C SER A 80 -1.48 -3.31 -2.58
N ALA A 81 -1.46 -4.36 -3.40
CA ALA A 81 -0.23 -5.04 -3.84
C ALA A 81 0.85 -4.07 -4.34
N GLY A 82 0.48 -3.04 -5.11
CA GLY A 82 1.41 -2.01 -5.58
C GLY A 82 2.17 -1.31 -4.45
N TYR A 83 1.49 -0.93 -3.38
CA TYR A 83 2.10 -0.27 -2.21
C TYR A 83 2.96 -1.25 -1.37
N LEU A 84 2.58 -2.52 -1.34
CA LEU A 84 3.28 -3.55 -0.57
C LEU A 84 4.58 -4.03 -1.25
N THR A 85 4.77 -3.70 -2.54
CA THR A 85 5.87 -4.19 -3.37
C THR A 85 7.24 -3.66 -2.88
N GLY A 86 8.28 -4.49 -3.03
CA GLY A 86 9.66 -4.13 -2.69
C GLY A 86 9.94 -4.01 -1.20
N ARG A 87 9.03 -4.50 -0.35
CA ARG A 87 9.10 -4.39 1.11
C ARG A 87 8.77 -5.72 1.76
N THR A 88 9.32 -5.94 2.94
CA THR A 88 8.95 -7.08 3.77
C THR A 88 7.85 -6.67 4.74
N TRP A 89 6.73 -7.40 4.70
CA TRP A 89 5.58 -7.18 5.55
C TRP A 89 5.25 -8.45 6.33
N THR A 90 5.05 -8.31 7.63
CA THR A 90 4.54 -9.38 8.49
C THR A 90 3.06 -9.16 8.77
N PHE A 91 2.24 -10.14 8.41
CA PHE A 91 0.82 -10.22 8.75
C PHE A 91 0.65 -11.16 9.94
N ASP A 92 0.52 -10.60 11.14
CA ASP A 92 0.24 -11.34 12.37
C ASP A 92 -1.27 -11.40 12.58
N TYR A 93 -1.93 -12.40 11.99
CA TYR A 93 -3.40 -12.54 12.05
C TYR A 93 -3.93 -12.70 13.49
N PRO A 94 -3.34 -13.53 14.38
CA PRO A 94 -3.80 -13.63 15.77
C PRO A 94 -3.73 -12.30 16.51
N LYS A 95 -2.66 -11.52 16.32
CA LYS A 95 -2.52 -10.20 16.97
C LYS A 95 -3.13 -9.05 16.17
N ARG A 96 -3.74 -9.33 15.02
CA ARG A 96 -4.33 -8.35 14.09
C ARG A 96 -3.38 -7.20 13.77
N ARG A 97 -2.11 -7.53 13.53
CA ARG A 97 -1.04 -6.55 13.35
C ARG A 97 -0.40 -6.71 11.98
N LEU A 98 -0.21 -5.58 11.31
CA LEU A 98 0.63 -5.46 10.13
C LEU A 98 1.93 -4.76 10.56
N THR A 99 3.07 -5.38 10.28
CA THR A 99 4.40 -4.82 10.56
C THR A 99 5.14 -4.60 9.25
N PHE A 100 5.69 -3.40 9.07
CA PHE A 100 6.74 -3.15 8.07
C PHE A 100 8.08 -3.54 8.68
N GLU A 101 8.74 -4.52 8.08
CA GLU A 101 10.00 -5.06 8.58
C GLU A 101 11.20 -4.35 7.95
N SER A 102 12.32 -4.28 8.68
CA SER A 102 13.58 -3.73 8.16
C SER A 102 14.20 -4.61 7.07
N ASP A 103 15.09 -4.06 6.25
CA ASP A 103 15.80 -4.80 5.19
C ASP A 103 16.67 -5.96 5.70
N VAL A 104 17.06 -5.93 6.99
CA VAL A 104 17.82 -7.01 7.63
C VAL A 104 16.94 -8.09 8.26
N TRP A 105 15.62 -7.93 8.17
CA TRP A 105 14.68 -8.89 8.74
C TRP A 105 14.85 -10.26 8.08
N LYS A 106 14.76 -11.29 8.91
CA LYS A 106 14.76 -12.69 8.48
C LYS A 106 13.64 -13.42 9.20
N PRO A 107 12.99 -14.39 8.54
CA PRO A 107 12.04 -15.25 9.22
C PRO A 107 12.77 -16.04 10.32
N ASP A 108 12.02 -16.46 11.34
CA ASP A 108 12.52 -17.41 12.33
C ASP A 108 13.04 -18.68 11.64
N ALA A 109 14.12 -19.26 12.16
CA ALA A 109 14.70 -20.49 11.63
C ALA A 109 13.70 -21.66 11.61
N VAL A 110 12.70 -21.66 12.49
CA VAL A 110 11.64 -22.70 12.52
C VAL A 110 10.41 -22.34 11.70
N ALA A 111 10.38 -21.17 11.06
CA ALA A 111 9.24 -20.76 10.25
C ALA A 111 9.06 -21.69 9.04
N GLN A 112 7.81 -22.13 8.82
CA GLN A 112 7.48 -22.93 7.65
C GLN A 112 7.27 -22.03 6.43
N ARG A 113 7.95 -22.35 5.33
CA ARG A 113 7.75 -21.67 4.05
C ARG A 113 6.57 -22.29 3.31
N THR A 114 5.54 -21.50 3.03
CA THR A 114 4.45 -21.88 2.14
C THR A 114 4.71 -21.34 0.73
N PRO A 115 4.94 -22.18 -0.30
CA PRO A 115 5.06 -21.71 -1.66
C PRO A 115 3.69 -21.20 -2.15
N LEU A 116 3.66 -19.98 -2.68
CA LEU A 116 2.43 -19.34 -3.18
C LEU A 116 2.07 -19.75 -4.63
N GLY A 117 2.88 -20.61 -5.25
CA GLY A 117 2.61 -21.14 -6.59
C GLY A 117 2.71 -20.12 -7.73
N PHE A 118 3.39 -18.99 -7.53
CA PHE A 118 3.59 -18.01 -8.60
C PHE A 118 4.30 -18.64 -9.81
N PRO A 119 3.87 -18.32 -11.04
CA PRO A 119 4.51 -18.83 -12.25
C PRO A 119 6.01 -18.50 -12.25
N ARG A 120 6.78 -19.39 -12.86
CA ARG A 120 8.21 -19.16 -13.12
C ARG A 120 8.42 -19.02 -14.62
N ASP A 121 9.38 -18.20 -15.01
CA ASP A 121 9.86 -18.16 -16.38
C ASP A 121 10.67 -19.42 -16.73
N ALA A 122 11.15 -19.49 -17.97
CA ALA A 122 11.93 -20.62 -18.48
C ALA A 122 13.25 -20.83 -17.71
N ASP A 123 13.77 -19.77 -17.09
CA ASP A 123 15.01 -19.78 -16.29
C ASP A 123 14.75 -20.13 -14.81
N GLY A 124 13.49 -20.37 -14.44
CA GLY A 124 13.09 -20.71 -13.09
C GLY A 124 13.01 -19.51 -12.14
N THR A 125 13.12 -18.28 -12.66
CA THR A 125 12.88 -17.05 -11.90
C THR A 125 11.37 -16.83 -11.75
N GLN A 126 10.93 -16.19 -10.68
CA GLN A 126 9.51 -15.83 -10.55
C GLN A 126 9.14 -14.91 -11.71
N ALA A 127 8.16 -15.32 -12.53
CA ALA A 127 7.67 -14.49 -13.62
C ALA A 127 6.96 -13.26 -13.03
N SER A 128 7.37 -12.09 -13.48
CA SER A 128 6.80 -10.78 -13.11
C SER A 128 5.49 -10.49 -13.85
#